data_AF-A0A7K4UM18-F1
#
_entry.id   AF-A0A7K4UM18-F1
#
_cell.length_a   1.000
_cell.length_b   1.000
_cell.length_c   1.000
_cell.angle_alpha   90.00
_cell.angle_beta   90.00
_cell.angle_gamma   90.00
#
_symmetry.space_group_name_H-M   'P 1'
#
loop_
_entity.id
_entity.type
_entity.pdbx_description
1 polymer ?
#
loop_
_entity_poly.entity_id
_entity_poly.type
_entity_poly.pdbx_seq_one_letter_code
_entity_poly.pdbx_strand_id
1 'polypeptide(L)'
;QDARLYEEWKWFRCPTLPEVLAEFPSVALPAALLLSQLPLLQPRYYSISSAPSAHPGEIHLTVAVVTYHSENGQGPLHYGVCSSWLARLQPGDTVPAFIRGLGMWGHGDGGMWGQGCCRTGVSGAVGTRGVGTRGHCPPAGGPLGPMVLVFGCRSSTLDHIYREEMEQAREQGALSQVLTAFSRQPGTPK
;
A
#
# COMPACT_ATOMS: atom_id res chain seq x y z
N GLN A 1 36.24 -3.36 -11.41
CA GLN A 1 36.29 -3.05 -9.96
C GLN A 1 35.35 -1.91 -9.62
N ASP A 2 35.28 -0.86 -10.44
CA ASP A 2 34.43 0.32 -10.23
C ASP A 2 32.92 0.06 -10.11
N ALA A 3 32.36 -0.86 -10.91
CA ALA A 3 30.94 -1.19 -10.82
C ALA A 3 30.53 -1.75 -9.45
N ARG A 4 31.42 -2.51 -8.79
CA ARG A 4 31.15 -3.07 -7.45
C ARG A 4 31.17 -1.97 -6.40
N LEU A 5 32.14 -1.05 -6.46
CA LEU A 5 32.23 0.09 -5.55
C LEU A 5 31.01 1.00 -5.68
N TYR A 6 30.53 1.23 -6.91
CA TYR A 6 29.30 1.98 -7.14
C TYR A 6 28.07 1.31 -6.53
N GLU A 7 27.88 -0.01 -6.74
CA GLU A 7 26.75 -0.72 -6.14
C GLU A 7 26.81 -0.72 -4.61
N GLU A 8 27.98 -0.94 -4.03
CA GLU A 8 28.19 -0.86 -2.57
C GLU A 8 27.84 0.53 -2.04
N TRP A 9 28.35 1.59 -2.66
CA TRP A 9 28.03 2.97 -2.27
C TRP A 9 26.53 3.29 -2.42
N LYS A 10 25.92 2.90 -3.54
CA LYS A 10 24.50 3.13 -3.83
C LYS A 10 23.60 2.43 -2.81
N TRP A 11 23.82 1.15 -2.51
CA TRP A 11 22.97 0.39 -1.59
C TRP A 11 23.23 0.74 -0.13
N PHE A 12 24.47 1.06 0.23
CA PHE A 12 24.81 1.42 1.60
C PHE A 12 24.28 2.82 1.96
N ARG A 13 24.45 3.80 1.07
CA ARG A 13 24.08 5.20 1.34
C ARG A 13 22.69 5.59 0.84
N CYS A 14 22.18 4.94 -0.20
CA CYS A 14 20.94 5.31 -0.89
C CYS A 14 20.83 6.83 -1.16
N PRO A 15 21.87 7.47 -1.72
CA PRO A 15 21.99 8.92 -1.66
C PRO A 15 20.99 9.61 -2.59
N THR A 16 20.44 10.73 -2.12
CA THR A 16 19.68 11.69 -2.91
C THR A 16 20.63 12.61 -3.67
N LEU A 17 20.16 13.23 -4.76
CA LEU A 17 21.01 14.14 -5.53
C LEU A 17 21.62 15.28 -4.70
N PRO A 18 20.89 15.95 -3.77
CA PRO A 18 21.50 16.94 -2.88
C PRO A 18 22.63 16.37 -2.01
N GLU A 19 22.50 15.14 -1.53
CA GLU A 19 23.56 14.47 -0.74
C GLU A 19 24.79 14.18 -1.61
N VAL A 20 24.59 13.77 -2.86
CA VAL A 20 25.71 13.59 -3.81
C VAL A 20 26.45 14.91 -4.07
N LEU A 21 25.72 16.00 -4.28
CA LEU A 21 26.33 17.32 -4.50
C LEU A 21 27.03 17.86 -3.24
N ALA A 22 26.53 17.52 -2.05
CA ALA A 22 27.18 17.85 -0.78
C ALA A 22 28.45 17.02 -0.54
N GLU A 23 28.46 15.74 -0.95
CA GLU A 23 29.64 14.87 -0.87
C GLU A 23 30.74 15.29 -1.88
N PHE A 24 30.35 15.77 -3.06
CA PHE A 24 31.26 16.20 -4.12
C PHE A 24 31.07 17.69 -4.47
N PRO A 25 31.48 18.62 -3.58
CA PRO A 25 31.22 20.05 -3.75
C PRO A 25 31.97 20.69 -4.93
N SER A 26 32.97 20.00 -5.50
CA SER A 26 33.66 20.44 -6.72
C SER A 26 32.81 20.28 -7.99
N VAL A 27 31.72 19.53 -7.93
CA VAL A 27 30.83 19.30 -9.08
C VAL A 27 29.98 20.54 -9.34
N ALA A 28 30.34 21.30 -10.37
CA ALA A 28 29.52 22.38 -10.88
C ALA A 28 28.44 21.81 -11.81
N LEU A 29 27.23 21.59 -11.31
CA LEU A 29 26.12 21.02 -12.07
C LEU A 29 25.24 22.12 -12.71
N PRO A 30 25.22 22.28 -14.05
CA PRO A 30 24.33 23.25 -14.68
C PRO A 30 22.86 22.84 -14.54
N ALA A 31 21.97 23.81 -14.28
CA ALA A 31 20.53 23.55 -14.15
C ALA A 31 19.91 22.89 -15.39
N ALA A 32 20.38 23.24 -16.60
CA ALA A 32 19.92 22.62 -17.84
C ALA A 32 20.25 21.11 -17.92
N LEU A 33 21.42 20.70 -17.40
CA LEU A 33 21.78 19.29 -17.33
C LEU A 33 20.86 18.55 -16.37
N LEU A 34 20.57 19.15 -15.20
CA LEU A 34 19.64 18.59 -14.22
C LEU A 34 18.25 18.35 -14.82
N LEU A 35 17.68 19.36 -15.49
CA LEU A 35 16.35 19.29 -16.05
C LEU A 35 16.22 18.33 -17.24
N SER A 36 17.33 18.08 -17.96
CA SER A 36 17.33 17.19 -19.13
C SER A 36 17.68 15.74 -18.80
N GLN A 37 18.46 15.48 -17.75
CA GLN A 37 18.95 14.13 -17.43
C GLN A 37 18.16 13.45 -16.30
N LEU A 38 17.43 14.21 -15.47
CA LEU A 38 16.62 13.59 -14.42
C LEU A 38 15.42 12.85 -15.01
N PRO A 39 15.11 11.64 -14.49
CA PRO A 39 13.88 10.96 -14.86
C PRO A 39 12.67 11.76 -14.39
N LEU A 40 11.60 11.73 -15.19
CA LEU A 40 10.31 12.31 -14.78
C LEU A 40 9.80 11.64 -13.51
N LEU A 41 9.14 12.43 -12.66
CA LEU A 41 8.54 11.94 -11.44
C LEU A 41 7.47 10.89 -11.75
N GLN A 42 7.76 9.64 -11.40
CA GLN A 42 6.85 8.52 -11.66
C GLN A 42 5.68 8.50 -10.67
N PRO A 43 4.45 8.17 -11.11
CA PRO A 43 3.32 7.98 -10.21
C PRO A 43 3.54 6.76 -9.30
N ARG A 44 2.94 6.77 -8.11
CA ARG A 44 2.91 5.62 -7.20
C ARG A 44 1.52 5.02 -7.20
N TYR A 45 1.45 3.71 -7.36
CA TYR A 45 0.19 2.96 -7.36
C TYR A 45 -0.17 2.54 -5.94
N TYR A 46 -1.43 2.73 -5.59
CA TYR A 46 -2.03 2.27 -4.35
C TYR A 46 -3.31 1.52 -4.70
N SER A 47 -3.57 0.41 -4.01
CA SER A 47 -4.85 -0.28 -4.14
C SER A 47 -5.94 0.53 -3.45
N ILE A 48 -7.08 0.69 -4.12
CA ILE A 48 -8.24 1.38 -3.58
C ILE A 48 -8.82 0.56 -2.44
N SER A 49 -9.02 1.19 -1.29
CA SER A 49 -9.59 0.62 -0.06
C SER A 49 -11.00 1.15 0.20
N SER A 50 -11.76 1.48 -0.84
CA SER A 50 -13.20 1.77 -0.75
C SER A 50 -13.98 0.99 -1.81
N ALA A 51 -15.27 0.77 -1.55
CA ALA A 51 -16.22 0.32 -2.56
C ALA A 51 -16.96 1.54 -3.14
N PRO A 52 -17.09 1.66 -4.47
CA PRO A 52 -17.81 2.79 -5.08
C PRO A 52 -19.31 2.79 -4.74
N SER A 53 -19.88 1.64 -4.39
CA SER A 53 -21.26 1.52 -3.90
C SER A 53 -21.43 2.03 -2.46
N ALA A 54 -20.40 1.89 -1.61
CA ALA A 54 -20.43 2.35 -0.22
C ALA A 54 -20.14 3.85 -0.10
N HIS A 55 -19.20 4.35 -0.93
CA HIS A 55 -18.75 5.73 -0.91
C HIS A 55 -18.77 6.32 -2.33
N PRO A 56 -19.95 6.68 -2.87
CA PRO A 56 -20.06 7.27 -4.20
C PRO A 56 -19.28 8.59 -4.27
N GLY A 57 -18.42 8.72 -5.28
CA GLY A 57 -17.60 9.92 -5.48
C GLY A 57 -16.34 10.01 -4.61
N GLU A 58 -16.07 9.00 -3.78
CA GLU A 58 -14.88 8.97 -2.92
C GLU A 58 -13.93 7.81 -3.25
N ILE A 59 -12.64 8.07 -3.11
CA ILE A 59 -11.58 7.06 -3.22
C ILE A 59 -10.82 7.05 -1.90
N HIS A 60 -10.79 5.90 -1.24
CA HIS A 60 -9.99 5.73 -0.04
C HIS A 60 -8.73 4.94 -0.37
N LEU A 61 -7.61 5.30 0.27
CA LEU A 61 -6.33 4.63 0.14
C LEU A 61 -5.80 4.24 1.52
N THR A 62 -5.16 3.09 1.61
CA THR A 62 -4.39 2.67 2.80
C THR A 62 -2.91 2.81 2.48
N VAL A 63 -2.23 3.78 3.08
CA VAL A 63 -0.84 4.12 2.73
C VAL A 63 0.09 3.90 3.90
N ALA A 64 1.05 2.99 3.75
CA ALA A 64 2.16 2.90 4.68
C ALA A 64 3.13 4.08 4.45
N VAL A 65 3.37 4.87 5.50
CA VAL A 65 4.35 5.97 5.45
C VAL A 65 5.74 5.35 5.47
N VAL A 66 6.51 5.59 4.41
CA VAL A 66 7.84 5.00 4.24
C VAL A 66 8.88 5.97 4.78
N THR A 67 9.59 5.54 5.81
CA THR A 67 10.71 6.26 6.41
C THR A 67 11.80 5.27 6.79
N TYR A 68 13.05 5.56 6.46
CA TYR A 68 14.17 4.69 6.78
C TYR A 68 15.45 5.50 6.96
N HIS A 69 16.37 5.02 7.80
CA HIS A 69 17.72 5.55 7.89
C HIS A 69 18.61 4.83 6.88
N SER A 70 19.48 5.58 6.18
CA SER A 70 20.55 4.99 5.38
C SER A 70 21.70 4.47 6.26
N GLU A 71 22.75 3.92 5.64
CA GLU A 71 23.98 3.46 6.32
C GLU A 71 23.69 2.51 7.50
N ASN A 72 22.83 1.51 7.26
CA ASN A 72 22.41 0.53 8.27
C ASN A 72 21.83 1.14 9.57
N GLY A 73 21.17 2.30 9.46
CA GLY A 73 20.51 2.95 10.59
C GLY A 73 21.28 4.09 11.22
N GLN A 74 22.52 4.34 10.79
CA GLN A 74 23.37 5.42 11.33
C GLN A 74 23.36 6.68 10.46
N GLY A 75 22.89 6.56 9.21
CA GLY A 75 22.84 7.65 8.26
C GLY A 75 21.64 8.57 8.42
N PRO A 76 21.51 9.58 7.54
CA PRO A 76 20.37 10.47 7.49
C PRO A 76 19.03 9.73 7.31
N LEU A 77 17.97 10.34 7.84
CA LEU A 77 16.60 9.82 7.68
C LEU A 77 16.07 10.22 6.31
N HIS A 78 15.66 9.21 5.53
CA HIS A 78 15.06 9.35 4.21
C HIS A 78 13.57 9.08 4.24
N TYR A 79 12.84 9.77 3.37
CA TYR A 79 11.38 9.71 3.29
C TYR A 79 10.94 9.23 1.91
N GLY A 80 9.96 8.32 1.89
CA GLY A 80 9.26 7.98 0.66
C GLY A 80 8.54 9.21 0.10
N VAL A 81 8.82 9.54 -1.16
CA VAL A 81 8.31 10.78 -1.79
C VAL A 81 6.79 10.86 -1.73
N CYS A 82 6.08 9.89 -2.31
CA CYS A 82 4.61 9.93 -2.40
C CYS A 82 3.92 9.66 -1.05
N SER A 83 4.40 8.68 -0.28
CA SER A 83 3.76 8.33 0.99
C SER A 83 3.90 9.41 2.05
N SER A 84 5.06 10.08 2.14
CA SER A 84 5.23 11.22 3.03
C SER A 84 4.51 12.47 2.55
N TRP A 85 4.39 12.67 1.22
CA TRP A 85 3.59 13.75 0.65
C TRP A 85 2.11 13.57 0.99
N LEU A 86 1.54 12.38 0.78
CA LEU A 86 0.15 12.07 1.14
C LEU A 86 -0.10 12.27 2.64
N ALA A 87 0.86 11.91 3.50
CA ALA A 87 0.74 12.07 4.95
C ALA A 87 0.74 13.55 5.43
N ARG A 88 1.18 14.49 4.58
CA ARG A 88 1.21 15.93 4.90
C ARG A 88 0.04 16.71 4.32
N LEU A 89 -0.79 16.09 3.48
CA LEU A 89 -1.93 16.75 2.86
C LEU A 89 -2.96 17.20 3.90
N GLN A 90 -3.62 18.30 3.61
CA GLN A 90 -4.72 18.84 4.39
C GLN A 90 -6.04 18.74 3.60
N PRO A 91 -7.20 18.70 4.28
CA PRO A 91 -8.48 18.75 3.61
C PRO A 91 -8.59 19.99 2.70
N GLY A 92 -8.93 19.77 1.43
CA GLY A 92 -8.98 20.82 0.40
C GLY A 92 -7.80 20.83 -0.57
N ASP A 93 -6.71 20.11 -0.27
CA ASP A 93 -5.59 20.00 -1.19
C ASP A 93 -5.96 19.20 -2.46
N THR A 94 -5.40 19.63 -3.59
CA THR A 94 -5.61 18.94 -4.87
C THR A 94 -4.62 17.79 -5.04
N VAL A 95 -5.13 16.60 -5.34
CA VAL A 95 -4.34 15.39 -5.57
C VAL A 95 -4.43 14.97 -7.04
N PRO A 96 -3.38 15.15 -7.86
CA PRO A 96 -3.37 14.63 -9.22
C PRO A 96 -3.26 13.10 -9.19
N ALA A 97 -4.30 12.43 -9.67
CA ALA A 97 -4.39 10.97 -9.69
C ALA A 97 -5.12 10.47 -10.94
N PHE A 98 -4.91 9.20 -11.24
CA PHE A 98 -5.65 8.49 -12.29
C PHE A 98 -5.96 7.07 -11.82
N ILE A 99 -7.01 6.48 -12.37
CA ILE A 99 -7.42 5.11 -12.06
C ILE A 99 -6.82 4.17 -13.10
N ARG A 100 -6.14 3.13 -12.63
CA ARG A 100 -5.65 2.03 -13.47
C ARG A 100 -6.42 0.76 -13.13
N GLY A 101 -7.31 0.35 -14.02
CA GLY A 101 -8.02 -0.92 -13.91
C GLY A 101 -7.05 -2.10 -14.06
N LEU A 102 -7.19 -3.11 -13.20
CA LEU A 102 -6.51 -4.39 -13.36
C LEU A 102 -7.38 -5.27 -14.26
N GLY A 103 -6.94 -5.52 -15.50
CA GLY A 103 -7.69 -6.30 -16.51
C GLY A 103 -8.04 -7.74 -16.11
N MET A 104 -7.58 -8.21 -14.95
CA MET A 104 -7.91 -9.52 -14.37
C MET A 104 -9.13 -9.51 -13.42
N TRP A 105 -9.74 -8.34 -13.18
CA TRP A 105 -10.97 -8.19 -12.38
C TRP A 105 -12.19 -7.78 -13.19
N GLY A 106 -12.19 -8.12 -14.49
CA GLY A 106 -13.44 -8.13 -15.25
C GLY A 106 -14.39 -9.14 -14.60
N HIS A 107 -15.56 -8.68 -14.15
CA HIS A 107 -16.71 -9.55 -13.95
C HIS A 107 -16.94 -10.25 -15.30
N GLY A 108 -16.54 -11.52 -15.38
CA GLY A 108 -16.89 -12.35 -16.52
C GLY A 108 -18.41 -12.52 -16.52
N ASP A 109 -19.07 -11.89 -17.49
CA ASP A 109 -20.39 -12.32 -17.94
C ASP A 109 -20.23 -13.75 -18.48
N GLY A 110 -20.54 -14.72 -17.64
CA GLY A 110 -20.36 -16.13 -17.96
C GLY A 110 -20.08 -16.90 -16.69
N GLY A 111 -21.14 -17.51 -16.16
CA GLY A 111 -21.06 -18.41 -15.01
C GLY A 111 -19.97 -19.48 -15.21
N MET A 112 -19.52 -20.00 -14.06
CA MET A 112 -18.57 -21.12 -13.93
C MET A 112 -17.09 -20.75 -13.71
N TRP A 113 -16.82 -19.72 -12.91
CA TRP A 113 -15.64 -19.76 -12.02
C TRP A 113 -16.12 -20.09 -10.61
N GLY A 114 -15.82 -21.32 -10.21
CA GLY A 114 -16.18 -21.87 -8.92
C GLY A 114 -15.86 -20.90 -7.78
N GLN A 115 -16.86 -20.70 -6.94
CA GLN A 115 -16.76 -20.09 -5.62
C GLN A 115 -15.79 -20.94 -4.79
N GLY A 116 -14.51 -20.64 -4.95
CA GLY A 116 -13.37 -21.35 -4.40
C GLY A 116 -12.11 -20.52 -4.56
N CYS A 117 -12.25 -19.19 -4.64
CA CYS A 117 -11.13 -18.33 -4.34
C CYS A 117 -10.99 -18.31 -2.81
N CYS A 118 -10.13 -19.20 -2.30
CA CYS A 118 -9.21 -18.76 -1.26
C CYS A 118 -8.60 -17.44 -1.75
N ARG A 119 -9.15 -16.31 -1.33
CA ARG A 119 -8.44 -15.04 -1.37
C ARG A 119 -7.40 -15.13 -0.26
N THR A 120 -6.40 -15.99 -0.44
CA THR A 120 -5.15 -15.97 0.30
C THR A 120 -4.37 -14.74 -0.16
N GLY A 121 -4.84 -13.58 0.26
CA GLY A 121 -4.09 -12.33 0.17
C GLY A 121 -3.14 -12.26 1.34
N VAL A 122 -1.95 -12.85 1.22
CA VAL A 122 -0.81 -12.34 1.98
C VAL A 122 -0.40 -11.03 1.31
N SER A 123 -1.05 -9.94 1.69
CA SER A 123 -0.59 -8.58 1.46
C SER A 123 -1.32 -7.67 2.44
N GLY A 124 -0.57 -6.94 3.26
CA GLY A 124 -1.12 -6.15 4.36
C GLY A 124 -2.33 -5.31 3.95
N ALA A 125 -3.47 -5.57 4.59
CA ALA A 125 -4.65 -4.71 4.72
C ALA A 125 -5.27 -3.97 3.52
N VAL A 126 -4.78 -4.11 2.28
CA VAL A 126 -5.28 -3.30 1.17
C VAL A 126 -6.14 -4.14 0.24
N GLY A 127 -7.39 -4.35 0.67
CA GLY A 127 -8.43 -4.93 -0.17
C GLY A 127 -9.73 -5.33 0.54
N THR A 128 -9.85 -5.15 1.86
CA THR A 128 -10.97 -5.70 2.63
C THR A 128 -12.13 -4.73 2.87
N ARG A 129 -11.98 -3.42 2.65
CA ARG A 129 -13.12 -2.49 2.71
C ARG A 129 -14.16 -2.71 1.61
N GLY A 130 -13.79 -3.40 0.52
CA GLY A 130 -14.74 -3.88 -0.48
C GLY A 130 -15.56 -5.09 -0.03
N VAL A 131 -15.23 -5.70 1.12
CA VAL A 131 -15.98 -6.86 1.65
C VAL A 131 -17.14 -6.43 2.55
N GLY A 132 -17.09 -5.23 3.14
CA GLY A 132 -18.13 -4.72 4.05
C GLY A 132 -19.49 -4.41 3.41
N THR A 133 -19.64 -4.49 2.08
CA THR A 133 -20.92 -4.24 1.40
C THR A 133 -21.61 -5.53 0.97
N ARG A 134 -21.97 -6.39 1.94
CA ARG A 134 -23.08 -7.34 1.73
C ARG A 134 -24.42 -6.63 1.53
N GLY A 135 -24.53 -5.36 1.89
CA GLY A 135 -25.77 -4.57 1.75
C GLY A 135 -26.15 -4.17 0.34
N HIS A 136 -25.28 -4.32 -0.68
CA HIS A 136 -25.56 -3.75 -2.01
C HIS A 136 -25.12 -4.62 -3.19
N CYS A 137 -25.10 -5.95 -3.03
CA CYS A 137 -25.29 -6.81 -4.19
C CYS A 137 -26.66 -6.44 -4.81
N PRO A 138 -26.76 -6.22 -6.13
CA PRO A 138 -28.08 -6.14 -6.75
C PRO A 138 -28.87 -7.40 -6.38
N PRO A 139 -30.20 -7.33 -6.24
CA PRO A 139 -31.07 -8.47 -5.88
C PRO A 139 -31.04 -9.64 -6.88
N ALA A 140 -30.09 -9.65 -7.82
CA ALA A 140 -29.93 -10.58 -8.93
C ALA A 140 -28.65 -11.44 -8.84
N GLY A 141 -28.02 -11.56 -7.66
CA GLY A 141 -26.88 -12.46 -7.45
C GLY A 141 -27.11 -13.31 -6.20
N GLY A 142 -27.07 -14.65 -6.36
CA GLY A 142 -27.33 -15.60 -5.29
C GLY A 142 -26.40 -15.48 -4.07
N PRO A 143 -26.60 -16.30 -3.03
CA PRO A 143 -25.83 -16.22 -1.80
C PRO A 143 -24.32 -16.34 -2.08
N LEU A 144 -23.57 -15.31 -1.71
CA LEU A 144 -22.11 -15.33 -1.73
C LEU A 144 -21.62 -16.43 -0.79
N GLY A 145 -20.74 -17.31 -1.28
CA GLY A 145 -20.10 -18.34 -0.46
C GLY A 145 -19.33 -17.77 0.75
N PRO A 146 -19.01 -18.62 1.74
CA PRO A 146 -18.26 -18.20 2.93
C PRO A 146 -16.91 -17.59 2.54
N MET A 147 -16.58 -16.42 3.11
CA MET A 147 -15.31 -15.74 2.88
C MET A 147 -14.49 -15.67 4.17
N VAL A 148 -13.28 -16.23 4.12
CA VAL A 148 -12.31 -16.17 5.22
C VAL A 148 -11.26 -15.11 4.92
N LEU A 149 -11.08 -14.18 5.85
CA LEU A 149 -9.99 -13.20 5.82
C LEU A 149 -8.81 -13.69 6.66
N VAL A 150 -7.62 -13.76 6.07
CA VAL A 150 -6.37 -13.99 6.80
C VAL A 150 -5.59 -12.68 6.85
N PHE A 151 -5.45 -12.11 8.04
CA PHE A 151 -4.77 -10.84 8.30
C PHE A 151 -3.50 -11.05 9.13
N GLY A 152 -2.45 -10.25 8.88
CA GLY A 152 -1.18 -10.37 9.59
C GLY A 152 -0.62 -9.00 9.96
N CYS A 153 -0.17 -8.84 11.21
CA CYS A 153 0.45 -7.62 11.70
C CYS A 153 1.51 -7.92 12.78
N ARG A 154 2.15 -6.89 13.36
CA ARG A 154 3.17 -7.06 14.40
C ARG A 154 2.54 -7.33 15.76
N SER A 155 1.58 -6.52 16.16
CA SER A 155 0.91 -6.61 17.46
C SER A 155 -0.55 -6.18 17.33
N SER A 156 -1.40 -6.78 18.16
CA SER A 156 -2.82 -6.44 18.23
C SER A 156 -3.09 -4.99 18.61
N THR A 157 -2.14 -4.34 19.30
CA THR A 157 -2.27 -2.96 19.81
C THR A 157 -1.55 -1.91 18.97
N LEU A 158 -0.70 -2.31 18.01
CA LEU A 158 0.14 -1.38 17.26
C LEU A 158 -0.36 -1.15 15.84
N ASP A 159 -0.52 -2.23 15.08
CA ASP A 159 -0.73 -2.17 13.63
C ASP A 159 -1.88 -3.09 13.16
N HIS A 160 -2.82 -3.39 14.06
CA HIS A 160 -4.07 -4.06 13.72
C HIS A 160 -5.08 -3.08 13.10
N ILE A 161 -4.75 -2.58 11.91
CA ILE A 161 -5.57 -1.64 11.17
C ILE A 161 -6.89 -2.27 10.71
N TYR A 162 -7.98 -1.48 10.70
CA TYR A 162 -9.34 -1.89 10.35
C TYR A 162 -9.93 -2.99 11.23
N ARG A 163 -9.46 -3.15 12.47
CA ARG A 163 -9.95 -4.20 13.37
C ARG A 163 -11.47 -4.14 13.56
N GLU A 164 -12.00 -2.96 13.89
CA GLU A 164 -13.44 -2.79 14.14
C GLU A 164 -14.26 -3.06 12.88
N GLU A 165 -13.77 -2.61 11.71
CA GLU A 165 -14.43 -2.87 10.43
C GLU A 165 -14.44 -4.37 10.07
N MET A 166 -13.35 -5.09 10.36
CA MET A 166 -13.28 -6.54 10.17
C MET A 166 -14.24 -7.29 11.10
N GLU A 167 -14.35 -6.85 12.36
CA GLU A 167 -15.29 -7.40 13.34
C GLU A 167 -16.74 -7.16 12.89
N GLN A 168 -17.07 -5.93 12.48
CA GLN A 168 -18.39 -5.57 11.95
C GLN A 168 -18.74 -6.35 10.67
N ALA A 169 -17.78 -6.51 9.75
CA ALA A 169 -17.99 -7.29 8.53
C ALA A 169 -18.26 -8.77 8.84
N ARG A 170 -17.68 -9.32 9.92
CA ARG A 170 -17.99 -10.68 10.37
C ARG A 170 -19.40 -10.76 10.97
N GLU A 171 -19.79 -9.81 11.79
CA GLU A 171 -21.12 -9.75 12.42
C GLU A 171 -22.25 -9.60 11.40
N GLN A 172 -22.03 -8.81 10.35
CA GLN A 172 -22.96 -8.64 9.22
C GLN A 172 -22.94 -9.84 8.25
N GLY A 173 -22.18 -10.88 8.60
CA GLY A 173 -22.00 -12.09 7.81
C GLY A 173 -21.07 -11.94 6.61
N ALA A 174 -20.65 -10.72 6.23
CA ALA A 174 -19.80 -10.46 5.07
C ALA A 174 -18.52 -11.31 5.04
N LEU A 175 -17.93 -11.53 6.22
CA LEU A 175 -16.86 -12.48 6.44
C LEU A 175 -17.38 -13.64 7.29
N SER A 176 -17.12 -14.88 6.88
CA SER A 176 -17.43 -16.06 7.69
C SER A 176 -16.42 -16.24 8.82
N GLN A 177 -15.15 -15.87 8.59
CA GLN A 177 -14.10 -15.98 9.59
C GLN A 177 -13.00 -14.93 9.34
N VAL A 178 -12.39 -14.45 10.43
CA VAL A 178 -11.19 -13.60 10.40
C VAL A 178 -10.11 -14.32 11.20
N LEU A 179 -8.97 -14.59 10.55
CA LEU A 179 -7.80 -15.23 11.13
C LEU A 179 -6.67 -14.19 11.19
N THR A 180 -6.30 -13.77 12.40
CA THR A 180 -5.23 -12.77 12.58
C THR A 180 -3.95 -13.43 13.11
N ALA A 181 -2.83 -13.21 12.41
CA ALA A 181 -1.50 -13.65 12.82
C ALA A 181 -0.67 -12.46 13.32
N PHE A 182 -0.04 -12.60 14.49
CA PHE A 182 0.83 -11.58 15.07
C PHE A 182 2.29 -12.03 15.06
N SER A 183 3.18 -11.22 14.48
CA SER A 183 4.60 -11.56 14.33
C SER A 183 5.49 -11.13 15.50
N ARG A 184 5.04 -10.19 16.33
CA ARG A 184 5.84 -9.56 17.42
C ARG A 184 5.00 -9.30 18.68
N GLN A 185 3.95 -10.08 18.91
CA GLN A 185 3.10 -9.94 20.08
C GLN A 185 3.92 -10.29 21.35
N PRO A 186 3.93 -9.44 22.39
CA PRO A 186 4.57 -9.78 23.65
C PRO A 186 3.91 -11.00 24.29
N GLY A 187 4.72 -11.94 24.80
CA GLY A 187 4.23 -13.11 25.53
C GLY A 187 3.82 -14.32 24.68
N THR A 188 3.85 -14.22 23.35
CA THR A 188 3.68 -15.40 22.47
C THR A 188 5.03 -15.97 22.04
N PRO A 189 5.24 -17.29 22.15
CA PRO A 189 6.43 -17.95 21.63
C PRO A 189 6.50 -17.84 20.09
N LYS A 190 7.73 -17.75 19.57
CA LYS A 190 8.03 -17.68 18.13
C LYS A 190 8.05 -19.07 17.49
#